data_AF-A0A5K0XPZ6-F1
#
_entry.id   AF-A0A5K0XPZ6-F1
#
_cell.length_a   1.000
_cell.length_b   1.000
_cell.length_c   1.000
_cell.angle_alpha   90.00
_cell.angle_beta   90.00
_cell.angle_gamma   90.00
#
_symmetry.space_group_name_H-M   'P 1'
#
loop_
_entity.id
_entity.type
_entity.pdbx_description
1 polymer ?
#
loop_
_entity_poly.entity_id
_entity_poly.type
_entity_poly.pdbx_seq_one_letter_code
_entity_poly.pdbx_strand_id
1 'polypeptide(L)' 'VYGPSMLPTINLTGDILLVEKISVRLEKIKRGDIVLVRSPENPRKIVTKRITGLEGDEVTFLATNIGDHGSRTVT' A
#
# COMPACT_ATOMS: atom_id res chain seq x y z
N VAL A 1 1.00 6.99 12.27
CA VAL A 1 0.44 5.84 11.50
C VAL A 1 -0.10 4.87 12.51
N TYR A 2 -1.34 4.39 12.38
CA TYR A 2 -1.96 3.55 13.40
C TYR A 2 -2.81 2.47 12.73
N GLY A 3 -2.67 1.23 13.19
CA GLY A 3 -3.44 0.08 12.74
C GLY A 3 -2.57 -1.09 12.27
N PRO A 4 -3.06 -2.33 12.39
CA PRO A 4 -2.28 -3.56 12.20
C PRO A 4 -1.93 -3.85 10.73
N SER A 5 -2.44 -3.08 9.77
CA SER A 5 -2.37 -3.43 8.34
C SER A 5 -0.96 -3.46 7.74
N MET A 6 0.02 -2.89 8.44
CA MET A 6 1.42 -2.87 8.03
C MET A 6 2.31 -3.75 8.92
N LEU A 7 1.74 -4.54 9.84
CA LEU A 7 2.52 -5.51 10.63
C LEU A 7 3.10 -6.59 9.71
N PRO A 8 4.32 -7.09 9.98
CA PRO A 8 5.24 -6.65 11.05
C PRO A 8 6.14 -5.47 10.64
N THR A 9 5.97 -4.91 9.43
CA THR A 9 6.84 -3.82 8.92
C THR A 9 6.72 -2.54 9.74
N ILE A 10 5.50 -2.19 10.17
CA ILE A 10 5.22 -1.04 11.05
C ILE A 10 4.40 -1.57 12.21
N ASN A 11 4.90 -1.37 13.43
CA ASN A 11 4.27 -1.77 14.68
C ASN A 11 2.99 -1.00 14.94
N LEU A 12 2.12 -1.60 15.76
CA LEU A 12 0.83 -1.01 16.13
C LEU A 12 1.00 0.35 16.86
N THR A 13 2.08 0.49 17.61
CA THR A 13 2.42 1.68 18.40
C THR A 13 3.94 1.90 18.40
N GLY A 14 4.36 3.16 18.57
CA GLY A 14 5.75 3.51 18.88
C GLY A 14 6.69 3.73 17.69
N ASP A 15 6.30 3.39 16.47
CA ASP A 15 7.16 3.60 15.31
C ASP A 15 7.20 5.07 14.87
N ILE A 16 8.42 5.58 14.66
CA ILE A 16 8.69 6.88 14.04
C ILE A 16 9.08 6.63 12.59
N LEU A 17 8.36 7.24 11.65
CA LEU A 17 8.62 7.11 10.22
C LEU A 17 9.33 8.35 9.70
N LEU A 18 10.46 8.15 9.02
CA LEU A 18 11.07 9.18 8.20
C LEU A 18 10.43 9.14 6.80
N VAL A 19 9.94 10.29 6.34
CA VAL A 19 9.20 10.39 5.08
C VAL A 19 9.89 11.39 4.18
N GLU A 20 10.09 11.01 2.92
CA GLU A 20 10.64 11.90 1.89
C GLU A 20 9.57 12.19 0.82
N LYS A 21 9.42 13.47 0.47
CA LYS A 21 8.41 13.94 -0.50
C LYS A 21 9.02 14.15 -1.91
N ILE A 22 10.31 13.90 -2.07
CA ILE A 22 11.06 14.27 -3.27
C ILE A 22 10.81 13.24 -4.37
N SER A 23 10.86 11.93 -4.05
CA SER A 23 10.61 10.89 -5.05
C SER A 23 9.22 10.96 -5.66
N VAL A 24 8.21 11.41 -4.89
CA VAL A 24 6.86 11.65 -5.41
C VAL A 24 6.87 12.77 -6.46
N ARG A 25 7.61 13.85 -6.22
CA ARG A 25 7.70 15.00 -7.15
C ARG A 25 8.55 14.70 -8.39
N LEU A 26 9.47 13.75 -8.28
CA LEU A 26 10.34 13.32 -9.37
C LEU A 26 9.82 12.08 -10.10
N GLU A 27 8.62 11.60 -9.77
CA GLU A 27 8.01 10.39 -10.35
C GLU A 27 8.91 9.14 -10.21
N LYS A 28 9.69 9.07 -9.13
CA LYS A 28 10.66 7.99 -8.85
C LYS A 28 10.11 6.90 -7.93
N ILE A 29 8.79 6.75 -7.90
CA ILE A 29 8.10 5.77 -7.06
C ILE A 29 8.29 4.37 -7.64
N LYS A 30 8.57 3.37 -6.79
CA LYS A 30 8.82 1.99 -7.21
C LYS A 30 7.91 0.99 -6.50
N ARG A 31 7.75 -0.18 -7.10
CA ARG A 31 7.12 -1.34 -6.44
C ARG A 31 7.88 -1.66 -5.14
N GLY A 32 7.13 -1.93 -4.08
CA GLY A 32 7.68 -2.22 -2.75
C GLY A 32 7.84 -1.00 -1.85
N ASP A 33 7.81 0.22 -2.38
CA ASP A 33 7.88 1.45 -1.58
C ASP A 33 6.67 1.55 -0.63
N ILE A 34 6.91 2.12 0.55
CA ILE A 34 5.86 2.41 1.54
C ILE A 34 5.48 3.89 1.41
N VAL A 35 4.21 4.13 1.13
CA VAL A 35 3.70 5.49 0.88
C VAL A 35 2.63 5.89 1.87
N LEU A 36 2.60 7.18 2.15
CA LEU A 36 1.51 7.84 2.86
C LEU A 36 0.58 8.45 1.83
N VAL A 37 -0.65 7.94 1.78
CA VAL A 37 -1.66 8.39 0.82
C VAL A 37 -2.90 8.87 1.54
N ARG A 38 -3.57 9.84 0.92
CA ARG A 38 -4.87 10.30 1.39
C ARG A 38 -5.90 9.23 1.06
N SER A 39 -6.72 8.84 2.05
CA SER A 39 -7.75 7.83 1.81
C SER A 39 -8.78 8.37 0.80
N PRO A 40 -9.13 7.59 -0.24
CA PRO A 40 -10.15 7.99 -1.20
C PRO A 40 -11.55 8.00 -0.57
N GLU A 41 -11.83 7.12 0.38
CA GLU A 41 -13.11 7.04 1.10
C GLU A 41 -13.28 8.18 2.11
N ASN A 42 -12.20 8.57 2.78
CA ASN A 42 -12.21 9.66 3.74
C ASN A 42 -10.99 10.55 3.60
N PRO A 43 -11.11 11.70 2.91
CA PRO A 43 -10.00 12.62 2.71
C PRO A 43 -9.41 13.22 4.00
N ARG A 44 -10.06 13.10 5.16
CA ARG A 44 -9.46 13.53 6.43
C ARG A 44 -8.47 12.51 7.00
N LYS A 45 -8.41 11.30 6.44
CA LYS A 45 -7.53 10.21 6.88
C LYS A 45 -6.34 10.05 5.93
N ILE A 46 -5.16 9.94 6.51
CA ILE A 46 -3.94 9.49 5.82
C ILE A 46 -3.71 8.04 6.20
N VAL A 47 -3.50 7.19 5.19
CA VAL A 47 -3.21 5.77 5.37
C VAL A 47 -1.81 5.45 4.87
N THR A 48 -1.23 4.39 5.41
CA THR A 48 0.09 3.88 5.01
C THR A 48 -0.08 2.54 4.34
N LYS A 49 0.47 2.38 3.14
CA LYS A 49 0.37 1.17 2.33
C LYS A 49 1.68 0.91 1.60
N ARG A 50 1.87 -0.34 1.15
CA ARG A 50 2.99 -0.74 0.30
C ARG A 50 2.50 -0.82 -1.15
N ILE A 51 3.31 -0.31 -2.08
CA ILE A 51 3.01 -0.36 -3.50
C ILE A 51 3.24 -1.78 -4.03
N THR A 52 2.19 -2.39 -4.58
CA THR A 52 2.24 -3.71 -5.21
C THR A 52 2.29 -3.63 -6.74
N GLY A 53 1.70 -2.59 -7.33
CA GLY A 53 1.74 -2.28 -8.76
C GLY A 53 1.79 -0.77 -8.99
N LEU A 54 2.32 -0.39 -10.14
CA LEU A 54 2.44 0.95 -10.69
C LEU A 54 1.54 1.06 -11.93
N GLU A 55 1.48 2.25 -12.51
CA GLU A 55 0.76 2.47 -13.76
C GLU A 55 1.28 1.53 -14.87
N GLY A 56 0.35 0.93 -15.61
CA GLY A 56 0.63 -0.04 -16.67
C GLY A 56 0.85 -1.47 -16.17
N ASP A 57 0.85 -1.70 -14.84
CA ASP A 57 0.98 -3.03 -14.28
C ASP A 57 -0.36 -3.76 -14.17
N GLU A 58 -0.42 -4.98 -14.69
CA GLU A 58 -1.51 -5.90 -14.42
C GLU A 58 -1.28 -6.64 -13.09
N VAL A 59 -2.17 -6.45 -12.11
CA VAL A 59 -2.03 -7.03 -10.77
C VAL A 59 -3.07 -8.11 -10.56
N THR A 60 -2.61 -9.35 -10.38
CA THR A 60 -3.46 -10.51 -10.12
C THR A 60 -3.45 -10.86 -8.62
N PHE A 61 -4.63 -10.99 -8.03
CA PHE A 61 -4.81 -11.45 -6.66
C PHE A 61 -5.40 -12.85 -6.67
N LEU A 62 -4.73 -13.77 -5.98
CA LEU A 62 -5.31 -15.07 -5.65
C LEU A 62 -6.25 -14.85 -4.46
N ALA A 63 -7.56 -14.97 -4.69
CA ALA A 63 -8.50 -15.03 -3.59
C ALA A 63 -8.43 -16.43 -2.97
N THR A 64 -7.53 -16.63 -2.01
CA THR A 64 -7.50 -17.85 -1.22
C THR A 64 -8.70 -17.85 -0.26
N ASN A 65 -9.89 -18.14 -0.79
CA ASN A 65 -10.88 -18.87 -0.01
C ASN A 65 -10.41 -20.32 -0.05
N ILE A 66 -10.39 -21.00 1.10
CA ILE A 66 -9.83 -22.36 1.27
C ILE A 66 -10.57 -23.42 0.41
N GLY A 67 -11.52 -23.04 -0.46
CA GLY A 67 -12.15 -23.90 -1.47
C GLY A 67 -12.61 -23.21 -2.76
N ASP A 68 -12.12 -22.02 -3.10
CA ASP A 68 -12.50 -21.33 -4.36
C ASP A 68 -11.25 -20.89 -5.15
N HIS A 69 -11.03 -21.47 -6.32
CA HIS A 69 -9.91 -21.15 -7.22
C HIS A 69 -10.24 -19.96 -8.12
N GLY A 70 -10.69 -18.85 -7.52
CA GLY A 70 -10.94 -17.60 -8.22
C GLY A 70 -9.71 -16.70 -8.25
N SER A 71 -9.09 -16.53 -9.42
CA SER A 71 -8.09 -15.48 -9.63
C SER A 71 -8.78 -14.20 -10.07
N ARG A 72 -8.48 -13.06 -9.44
CA ARG A 72 -9.01 -11.73 -9.82
C ARG A 72 -7.88 -10.85 -10.29
N THR A 73 -7.98 -10.36 -11.51
CA THR A 73 -6.99 -9.45 -12.10
C THR A 73 -7.53 -8.04 -12.17
N VAL A 74 -6.74 -7.07 -11.72
CA VAL A 74 -7.01 -5.65 -11.82
C VAL A 74 -5.93 -5.05 -12.72
N THR A 75 -6.36 -4.38 -13.77
CA THR A 75 -5.52 -3.67 -14.75
C THR A 75 -5.41 -2.19 -14.39
#